data_AF-A0A843YQN8-F1
#
_entry.id   AF-A0A843YQN8-F1
#
_cell.length_a   1.000
_cell.length_b   1.000
_cell.length_c   1.000
_cell.angle_alpha   90.00
_cell.angle_beta   90.00
_cell.angle_gamma   90.00
#
_symmetry.space_group_name_H-M   'P 1'
#
loop_
_entity.id
_entity.type
_entity.pdbx_description
1 polymer ?
#
loop_
_entity_poly.entity_id
_entity_poly.type
_entity_poly.pdbx_seq_one_letter_code
_entity_poly.pdbx_strand_id
1 'polypeptide(L)'
;TRTGKTIVEAVPTQILLPNIRAHAADYAMLNLTEKELDVLLNTGSNSRLALIRDDQGSIVVDADLSALGPNLTILGGMDKGEALVGADYRDRPDFWRLS
;
A
#
# COMPACT_ATOMS: atom_id res chain seq x y z
N THR A 1 12.88 6.34 -24.51
CA THR A 1 11.59 5.63 -24.73
C THR A 1 10.46 6.50 -24.21
N ARG A 2 9.60 7.02 -25.10
CA ARG A 2 8.61 8.08 -24.84
C ARG A 2 7.33 7.59 -24.13
N THR A 3 7.13 6.27 -24.06
CA THR A 3 5.87 5.65 -23.59
C THR A 3 5.71 5.59 -22.07
N GLY A 4 6.80 5.51 -21.30
CA GLY A 4 6.73 5.44 -19.82
C GLY A 4 6.28 6.74 -19.16
N LYS A 5 6.54 7.90 -19.81
CA LYS A 5 6.20 9.22 -19.28
C LYS A 5 4.69 9.51 -19.34
N THR A 6 4.01 9.01 -20.38
CA THR A 6 2.57 9.23 -20.58
C THR A 6 1.67 8.37 -19.68
N ILE A 7 2.14 7.22 -19.20
CA ILE A 7 1.33 6.30 -18.38
C ILE A 7 1.19 6.82 -16.94
N VAL A 8 2.23 7.45 -16.40
CA VAL A 8 2.24 7.90 -15.00
C VAL A 8 1.42 9.17 -14.77
N GLU A 9 1.32 10.04 -15.79
CA GLU A 9 0.49 11.25 -15.76
C GLU A 9 -1.03 10.98 -15.82
N ALA A 10 -1.45 9.76 -16.21
CA ALA A 10 -2.86 9.42 -16.41
C ALA A 10 -3.52 8.70 -15.22
N VAL A 11 -2.79 8.50 -14.12
CA VAL A 11 -3.33 7.82 -12.93
C VAL A 11 -3.88 8.87 -11.95
N PRO A 12 -5.21 8.95 -11.75
CA PRO A 12 -5.82 9.97 -10.90
C PRO A 12 -5.44 9.84 -9.41
N THR A 13 -5.08 8.63 -8.96
CA THR A 13 -4.63 8.39 -7.59
C THR A 13 -3.42 7.47 -7.58
N GLN A 14 -2.35 7.89 -6.89
CA GLN A 14 -1.11 7.14 -6.77
C GLN A 14 -0.91 6.67 -5.32
N ILE A 15 -0.45 5.43 -5.15
CA ILE A 15 -0.02 4.88 -3.86
C ILE A 15 1.48 4.66 -3.94
N LEU A 16 2.24 5.39 -3.13
CA LEU A 16 3.70 5.38 -3.10
C LEU A 16 4.18 4.83 -1.77
N LEU A 17 5.02 3.79 -1.83
CA LEU A 17 5.59 3.15 -0.64
C LEU A 17 6.97 3.74 -0.34
N PRO A 18 7.30 4.04 0.93
CA PRO A 18 8.60 4.57 1.31
C PRO A 18 9.75 3.65 0.87
N ASN A 19 10.79 4.25 0.34
CA ASN A 19 11.99 3.57 -0.09
C ASN A 19 13.22 4.40 0.27
N ILE A 20 13.78 4.12 1.46
CA ILE A 20 14.97 4.79 2.00
C ILE A 20 16.25 4.60 1.16
N ARG A 21 16.22 3.68 0.17
CA ARG A 21 17.34 3.43 -0.73
C ARG A 21 17.21 4.18 -2.05
N ALA A 22 16.06 4.78 -2.32
CA ALA A 22 15.85 5.58 -3.52
C ALA A 22 16.52 6.95 -3.38
N HIS A 23 16.83 7.56 -4.51
CA HIS A 23 17.29 8.94 -4.59
C HIS A 23 16.14 9.85 -5.06
N ALA A 24 16.22 11.13 -4.71
CA ALA A 24 15.26 12.13 -5.17
C ALA A 24 15.06 12.13 -6.69
N ALA A 25 16.14 11.88 -7.45
CA ALA A 25 16.12 11.81 -8.90
C ALA A 25 15.22 10.68 -9.45
N ASP A 26 15.04 9.58 -8.69
CA ASP A 26 14.20 8.46 -9.09
C ASP A 26 12.70 8.84 -9.10
N TYR A 27 12.33 9.88 -8.34
CA TYR A 27 10.97 10.41 -8.24
C TYR A 27 10.72 11.67 -9.06
N ALA A 28 11.72 12.18 -9.78
CA ALA A 28 11.61 13.44 -10.53
C ALA A 28 10.44 13.45 -11.54
N MET A 29 10.10 12.27 -12.09
CA MET A 29 8.98 12.11 -13.02
C MET A 29 7.59 12.16 -12.36
N LEU A 30 7.49 12.02 -11.04
CA LEU A 30 6.23 12.03 -10.30
C LEU A 30 5.81 13.44 -9.84
N ASN A 31 6.69 14.44 -10.04
CA ASN A 31 6.44 15.83 -9.65
C ASN A 31 5.97 15.94 -8.18
N LEU A 32 6.70 15.28 -7.28
CA LEU A 32 6.41 15.26 -5.86
C LEU A 32 6.71 16.61 -5.21
N THR A 33 5.92 16.99 -4.21
CA THR A 33 6.30 18.10 -3.33
C THR A 33 7.48 17.69 -2.43
N GLU A 34 8.19 18.67 -1.86
CA GLU A 34 9.28 18.39 -0.92
C GLU A 34 8.82 17.55 0.28
N LYS A 35 7.59 17.79 0.77
CA LYS A 35 7.02 17.02 1.89
C LYS A 35 6.70 15.57 1.51
N GLU A 36 6.17 15.36 0.32
CA GLU A 36 5.90 14.01 -0.19
C GLU A 36 7.19 13.22 -0.39
N LEU A 37 8.21 13.88 -0.94
CA LEU A 37 9.52 13.29 -1.13
C LEU A 37 10.18 12.95 0.21
N ASP A 38 10.08 13.84 1.20
CA ASP A 38 10.56 13.61 2.56
C ASP A 38 9.92 12.37 3.20
N VAL A 39 8.59 12.21 3.06
CA VAL A 39 7.88 11.00 3.51
C VAL A 39 8.44 9.74 2.85
N LEU A 40 8.73 9.76 1.55
CA LEU A 40 9.21 8.58 0.84
C LEU A 40 10.68 8.21 1.15
N LEU A 41 11.52 9.21 1.43
CA LEU A 41 12.96 9.01 1.64
C LEU A 41 13.33 8.77 3.11
N ASN A 42 12.59 9.38 4.04
CA ASN A 42 12.95 9.38 5.47
C ASN A 42 12.06 8.48 6.33
N THR A 43 10.95 7.97 5.80
CA THR A 43 10.17 6.94 6.48
C THR A 43 10.85 5.58 6.37
N GLY A 44 11.17 4.98 7.51
CA GLY A 44 11.76 3.63 7.55
C GLY A 44 10.87 2.60 6.85
N SER A 45 11.46 1.71 6.05
CA SER A 45 10.74 0.71 5.24
C SER A 45 9.86 -0.25 6.06
N ASN A 46 10.09 -0.36 7.38
CA ASN A 46 9.28 -1.16 8.30
C ASN A 46 8.03 -0.42 8.82
N SER A 47 7.90 0.88 8.57
CA SER A 47 6.86 1.72 9.17
C SER A 47 5.46 1.43 8.62
N ARG A 48 5.33 0.56 7.61
CA ARG A 48 4.07 0.22 6.91
C ARG A 48 3.27 1.45 6.47
N LEU A 49 3.92 2.59 6.27
CA LEU A 49 3.26 3.79 5.78
C LEU A 49 3.16 3.75 4.25
N ALA A 50 2.13 4.39 3.72
CA ALA A 50 1.98 4.68 2.31
C ALA A 50 1.58 6.15 2.13
N LEU A 51 2.14 6.78 1.11
CA LEU A 51 1.69 8.08 0.63
C LEU A 51 0.63 7.83 -0.45
N ILE A 52 -0.60 8.29 -0.20
CA ILE A 52 -1.66 8.30 -1.19
C ILE A 52 -1.83 9.74 -1.67
N ARG A 53 -1.77 9.96 -2.97
CA ARG A 53 -1.96 11.29 -3.55
C ARG A 53 -2.86 11.28 -4.77
N ASP A 54 -3.61 12.35 -4.94
CA ASP A 54 -4.48 12.64 -6.09
C ASP A 54 -4.34 14.11 -6.52
N ASP A 55 -5.32 14.64 -7.25
CA ASP A 55 -5.37 16.02 -7.70
C ASP A 55 -5.82 17.02 -6.62
N GLN A 56 -6.41 16.53 -5.52
CA GLN A 56 -6.86 17.34 -4.39
C GLN A 56 -5.80 17.45 -3.29
N GLY A 57 -4.91 16.47 -3.18
CA GLY A 57 -3.79 16.51 -2.25
C GLY A 57 -3.18 15.15 -1.94
N SER A 58 -2.55 15.10 -0.77
CA SER A 58 -1.73 13.96 -0.35
C SER A 58 -1.98 13.62 1.12
N ILE A 59 -2.13 12.34 1.41
CA ILE A 59 -2.33 11.80 2.76
C ILE A 59 -1.31 10.69 3.04
N VAL A 60 -0.88 10.60 4.29
CA VAL A 60 -0.06 9.49 4.78
C VAL A 60 -0.98 8.52 5.50
N VAL A 61 -0.98 7.27 5.06
CA VAL A 61 -1.78 6.19 5.64
C VAL A 61 -0.87 5.24 6.38
N ASP A 62 -1.26 4.90 7.61
CA ASP A 62 -0.70 3.75 8.33
C ASP A 62 -1.37 2.47 7.84
N ALA A 63 -0.62 1.63 7.14
CA ALA A 63 -1.06 0.32 6.67
C ALA A 63 -0.58 -0.81 7.60
N ASP A 64 -0.33 -0.52 8.88
CA ASP A 64 -0.16 -1.56 9.88
C ASP A 64 -1.46 -2.31 10.16
N LEU A 65 -1.50 -3.53 9.65
CA LEU A 65 -2.59 -4.47 9.85
C LEU A 65 -2.29 -5.48 10.97
N SER A 66 -1.29 -5.23 11.82
CA SER A 66 -0.90 -6.11 12.93
C SER A 66 -2.06 -6.44 13.87
N ALA A 67 -2.99 -5.50 14.08
CA ALA A 67 -4.17 -5.68 14.90
C ALA A 67 -5.11 -6.80 14.42
N LEU A 68 -5.01 -7.22 13.14
CA LEU A 68 -5.77 -8.36 12.62
C LEU A 68 -5.20 -9.71 13.05
N GLY A 69 -3.96 -9.77 13.56
CA GLY A 69 -3.34 -11.01 14.03
C GLY A 69 -3.43 -12.15 13.00
N PRO A 70 -3.90 -13.34 13.39
CA PRO A 70 -4.08 -14.47 12.47
C PRO A 70 -4.99 -14.16 11.28
N ASN A 71 -5.99 -13.28 11.45
CA ASN A 71 -6.97 -12.96 10.41
C ASN A 71 -6.35 -12.19 9.23
N LEU A 72 -5.16 -11.61 9.41
CA LEU A 72 -4.43 -10.95 8.31
C LEU A 72 -4.20 -11.91 7.13
N THR A 73 -4.01 -13.22 7.39
CA THR A 73 -3.78 -14.21 6.33
C THR A 73 -5.00 -14.44 5.43
N ILE A 74 -6.19 -14.06 5.89
CA ILE A 74 -7.43 -14.15 5.12
C ILE A 74 -7.40 -13.09 4.01
N LEU A 75 -6.96 -11.87 4.32
CA LEU A 75 -6.82 -10.78 3.34
C LEU A 75 -5.79 -11.10 2.25
N GLY A 76 -4.78 -11.91 2.58
CA GLY A 76 -3.79 -12.39 1.63
C GLY A 76 -4.35 -13.35 0.57
N GLY A 77 -5.54 -13.92 0.78
CA GLY A 77 -6.25 -14.77 -0.20
C GLY A 77 -5.54 -16.06 -0.60
N MET A 78 -4.46 -16.43 0.10
CA MET A 78 -3.68 -17.63 -0.17
C MET A 78 -4.25 -18.84 0.58
N ASP A 79 -3.78 -20.05 0.25
CA ASP A 79 -4.17 -21.32 0.89
C ASP A 79 -4.17 -21.29 2.43
N LYS A 80 -3.30 -20.47 3.02
CA LYS A 80 -3.25 -20.25 4.49
C LYS A 80 -4.49 -19.56 5.05
N GLY A 81 -5.09 -18.64 4.30
CA GLY A 81 -6.38 -18.02 4.62
C GLY A 81 -7.48 -19.07 4.64
N GLU A 82 -7.58 -19.85 3.58
CA GLU A 82 -8.58 -20.92 3.48
C GLU A 82 -8.37 -22.01 4.54
N ALA A 83 -7.13 -22.36 4.88
CA ALA A 83 -6.84 -23.29 5.97
C ALA A 83 -7.28 -22.76 7.34
N LEU A 84 -7.25 -21.44 7.54
CA LEU A 84 -7.66 -20.81 8.80
C LEU A 84 -9.18 -20.77 8.96
N VAL A 85 -9.91 -20.49 7.88
CA VAL A 85 -11.36 -20.23 7.92
C VAL A 85 -12.21 -21.24 7.15
N GLY A 86 -11.63 -22.29 6.58
CA GLY A 86 -12.34 -23.30 5.80
C GLY A 86 -12.67 -22.85 4.36
N ALA A 87 -12.84 -23.83 3.46
CA ALA A 87 -13.12 -23.60 2.03
C ALA A 87 -14.45 -22.86 1.76
N ASP A 88 -15.40 -22.95 2.68
CA ASP A 88 -16.73 -22.36 2.60
C ASP A 88 -16.78 -20.91 3.12
N TYR A 89 -15.64 -20.30 3.45
CA TYR A 89 -15.60 -18.98 4.11
C TYR A 89 -16.29 -17.86 3.31
N ARG A 90 -16.34 -17.99 1.98
CA ARG A 90 -17.02 -17.02 1.10
C ARG A 90 -18.53 -17.02 1.27
N ASP A 91 -19.10 -18.13 1.72
CA ASP A 91 -20.54 -18.32 1.91
C ASP A 91 -20.98 -18.10 3.37
N ARG A 92 -20.03 -17.89 4.30
CA ARG A 92 -20.27 -17.71 5.73
C ARG A 92 -19.99 -16.27 6.17
N PRO A 93 -21.00 -15.42 6.40
CA PRO A 93 -20.80 -13.99 6.71
C PRO A 93 -19.87 -13.70 7.92
N ASP A 94 -19.84 -14.61 8.89
CA ASP A 94 -19.07 -14.49 10.13
C ASP A 94 -17.80 -15.38 10.15
N PHE A 95 -17.27 -15.78 8.99
CA PHE A 95 -16.11 -16.69 8.89
C PHE A 95 -14.86 -16.22 9.68
N TRP A 96 -14.73 -14.91 9.90
CA TRP A 96 -13.59 -14.26 10.55
C TRP A 96 -13.67 -14.25 12.09
N ARG A 97 -14.83 -14.62 12.67
CA ARG A 97 -15.01 -14.76 14.12
C ARG A 97 -14.46 -16.11 14.57
N LEU A 98 -13.14 -16.20 14.66
CA LEU A 98 -12.47 -17.33 15.29
C LEU A 98 -12.85 -17.34 16.78
N SER A 99 -13.40 -18.46 17.24
CA SER A 99 -13.93 -18.68 18.60
C SER A 99 -12.93 -18.40 19.71
#